data_AF-A0AB37RE91-F1
#
_entry.id   AF-A0AB37RE91-F1
#
_cell.length_a   1.000
_cell.length_b   1.000
_cell.length_c   1.000
_cell.angle_alpha   90.00
_cell.angle_beta   90.00
_cell.angle_gamma   90.00
#
_symmetry.space_group_name_H-M   'P 1'
#
loop_
_entity.id
_entity.type
_entity.pdbx_description
1 polymer ?
#
loop_
_entity_poly.entity_id
_entity_poly.type
_entity_poly.pdbx_seq_one_letter_code
_entity_poly.pdbx_strand_id
1 'polypeptide(L)' 'MVPYQLLLNGQLDMDIMGRYIRLANQYDMLFAIKNSQYYHTDPDSAAVILCADHALNRDEVGVLARYPKLK' A
#
# COMPACT_ATOMS: atom_id res chain seq x y z
N MET A 1 -3.53 17.87 -8.08
CA MET A 1 -3.76 16.62 -7.33
C MET A 1 -2.45 15.86 -7.35
N VAL A 2 -1.96 15.36 -6.21
CA VAL A 2 -0.70 14.57 -6.19
C VAL A 2 -1.00 13.20 -6.80
N PRO A 3 -0.26 12.73 -7.82
CA PRO A 3 -0.45 11.39 -8.34
C PRO A 3 0.01 10.39 -7.27
N TYR A 4 -0.92 9.56 -6.82
CA TYR A 4 -0.64 8.46 -5.90
C TYR A 4 -0.68 7.15 -6.67
N GLN A 5 0.12 6.19 -6.21
CA GLN A 5 0.16 4.83 -6.72
C GLN A 5 0.12 3.84 -5.55
N LEU A 6 -0.57 2.71 -5.73
CA LEU A 6 -0.50 1.59 -4.80
C LEU A 6 0.63 0.63 -5.17
N LEU A 7 1.46 0.29 -4.19
CA LEU A 7 2.38 -0.83 -4.28
C LEU A 7 1.85 -1.97 -3.41
N LEU A 8 1.69 -3.15 -4.01
CA LEU A 8 1.17 -4.34 -3.36
C LEU A 8 2.29 -5.39 -3.28
N ASN A 9 2.50 -5.98 -2.10
CA ASN A 9 3.42 -7.10 -1.96
C ASN A 9 2.84 -8.32 -2.70
N GLY A 10 3.63 -8.92 -3.59
CA GLY A 10 3.24 -10.08 -4.40
C GLY A 10 2.96 -11.35 -3.60
N GLN A 11 3.39 -11.41 -2.34
CA GLN A 11 3.13 -12.53 -1.43
C GLN A 11 1.82 -12.37 -0.63
N LEU A 12 1.08 -11.28 -0.85
CA LEU A 12 -0.22 -11.06 -0.22
C LEU A 12 -1.25 -12.05 -0.76
N ASP A 13 -2.14 -12.53 0.11
CA ASP A 13 -3.25 -13.38 -0.32
C ASP A 13 -4.09 -12.67 -1.39
N MET A 14 -4.50 -13.44 -2.39
CA MET A 14 -5.20 -12.97 -3.58
C MET A 14 -6.56 -12.35 -3.24
N ASP A 15 -7.23 -12.82 -2.18
CA ASP A 15 -8.49 -12.22 -1.71
C ASP A 15 -8.28 -10.80 -1.17
N ILE A 16 -7.22 -10.57 -0.39
CA ILE A 16 -6.81 -9.27 0.12
C ILE A 16 -6.35 -8.39 -1.04
N MET A 17 -5.47 -8.89 -1.90
CA MET A 17 -4.95 -8.16 -3.05
C MET A 17 -6.09 -7.70 -3.98
N GLY A 18 -7.05 -8.57 -4.26
CA GLY A 18 -8.21 -8.27 -5.10
C GLY A 18 -9.05 -7.10 -4.57
N ARG A 19 -9.17 -6.97 -3.23
CA ARG A 19 -9.85 -5.82 -2.61
C ARG A 19 -9.13 -4.50 -2.91
N TYR A 20 -7.80 -4.47 -2.81
CA TYR A 20 -7.02 -3.25 -3.10
C TYR A 20 -6.99 -2.90 -4.58
N ILE A 21 -6.92 -3.90 -5.48
CA ILE A 21 -7.01 -3.66 -6.93
C ILE A 21 -8.36 -3.05 -7.29
N ARG A 22 -9.45 -3.61 -6.74
CA ARG A 22 -10.80 -3.06 -6.95
C ARG A 22 -10.89 -1.61 -6.44
N LEU A 23 -10.31 -1.32 -5.29
CA LEU A 23 -10.25 0.03 -4.73
C LEU A 23 -9.45 0.97 -5.65
N ALA A 24 -8.28 0.55 -6.12
CA ALA A 24 -7.45 1.33 -7.04
C ALA A 24 -8.24 1.73 -8.29
N ASN A 25 -8.93 0.76 -8.91
CA ASN A 25 -9.76 0.98 -10.08
C ASN A 25 -10.93 1.96 -9.81
N GLN A 26 -11.55 1.89 -8.62
CA GLN A 26 -12.63 2.80 -8.25
C GLN A 26 -12.18 4.27 -8.18
N TYR A 27 -10.91 4.51 -7.85
CA TYR A 27 -10.33 5.86 -7.76
C TYR A 27 -9.45 6.22 -8.97
N ASP A 28 -9.49 5.43 -10.05
CA ASP A 28 -8.62 5.60 -11.23
C ASP A 28 -7.13 5.73 -10.87
N MET A 29 -6.70 4.94 -9.88
CA MET A 29 -5.37 4.97 -9.32
C MET A 29 -4.51 3.83 -9.86
N LEU A 30 -3.28 4.15 -10.27
CA LEU A 30 -2.31 3.16 -10.69
C LEU A 30 -1.94 2.22 -9.53
N PHE A 31 -1.67 0.96 -9.85
CA PHE A 31 -1.12 0.01 -8.89
C PHE A 31 0.01 -0.81 -9.53
N ALA A 32 0.93 -1.30 -8.71
CA ALA A 32 1.97 -2.24 -9.11
C ALA A 32 2.12 -3.35 -8.06
N ILE A 33 2.27 -4.58 -8.54
CA ILE A 33 2.57 -5.74 -7.71
C ILE A 33 4.09 -5.90 -7.65
N LYS A 34 4.66 -5.87 -6.46
CA LYS A 34 6.09 -6.02 -6.21
C LYS A 34 6.38 -7.43 -5.73
N ASN A 35 6.97 -8.22 -6.61
CA ASN A 35 7.33 -9.61 -6.35
C ASN A 35 8.85 -9.78 -6.37
N SER A 36 9.53 -9.25 -5.35
CA SER A 36 10.97 -9.41 -5.19
C SER A 36 11.25 -10.24 -3.94
N GLN A 37 12.24 -11.13 -4.04
CA GLN A 37 12.71 -11.99 -2.96
C GLN A 37 13.20 -11.23 -1.71
N TYR A 38 13.41 -9.92 -1.82
CA TYR A 38 13.83 -9.05 -0.72
C TYR A 38 12.65 -8.47 0.07
N TYR A 39 11.41 -8.66 -0.38
CA TYR A 39 10.24 -8.29 0.41
C TYR A 39 9.92 -9.43 1.37
N HIS A 40 10.03 -9.13 2.65
CA HIS A 40 9.66 -10.03 3.72
C HIS A 40 8.13 -10.02 3.94
N THR A 41 7.61 -11.11 4.51
CA THR A 41 6.22 -11.25 4.96
C THR A 41 6.12 -11.30 6.47
N ASP A 42 7.13 -10.75 7.17
CA ASP A 42 7.08 -10.64 8.62
C ASP A 42 5.92 -9.72 9.03
N PRO A 43 5.39 -9.84 10.27
CA PRO A 43 4.23 -9.05 10.72
C PRO A 43 4.38 -7.53 10.55
N ASP A 44 5.62 -7.02 10.63
CA ASP A 44 5.94 -5.60 10.49
C ASP A 44 6.34 -5.20 9.05
N SER A 45 6.34 -6.15 8.12
CA SER A 45 6.65 -5.90 6.71
C SER A 45 5.49 -5.20 6.00
N ALA A 46 5.81 -4.28 5.10
CA ALA A 46 4.80 -3.55 4.34
C ALA A 46 4.09 -4.47 3.32
N ALA A 47 2.81 -4.74 3.55
CA ALA A 47 1.95 -5.47 2.62
C ALA A 47 1.39 -4.56 1.50
N VAL A 48 1.02 -3.34 1.86
CA VAL A 48 0.43 -2.33 0.96
C VAL A 48 1.05 -0.98 1.27
N ILE A 49 1.47 -0.25 0.24
CA ILE A 49 2.06 1.08 0.36
C ILE A 49 1.34 2.04 -0.58
N LEU A 50 0.92 3.20 -0.06
CA LEU A 50 0.42 4.32 -0.85
C LEU A 50 1.57 5.32 -1.05
N CYS A 51 2.06 5.41 -2.29
CA CYS A 51 3.24 6.20 -2.62
C CYS A 51 2.84 7.44 -3.43
N ALA A 52 3.52 8.57 -3.18
CA ALA A 52 3.53 9.70 -4.09
C ALA A 52 4.76 9.63 -5.01
N ASP A 53 4.74 10.35 -6.11
CA ASP A 53 5.87 10.52 -7.03
C ASP A 53 6.97 11.47 -6.50
N HIS A 54 6.78 12.03 -5.31
CA HIS A 54 7.70 12.95 -4.65
C HIS A 54 7.78 12.70 -3.14
N ALA A 55 8.79 13.31 -2.51
CA ALA A 55 8.99 13.23 -1.07
C ALA A 55 7.85 13.90 -0.31
N LEU A 56 7.18 13.14 0.56
CA LEU A 56 6.11 13.66 1.43
C LEU A 56 6.62 14.17 2.78
N ASN A 57 7.87 13.86 3.15
CA ASN A 57 8.52 14.23 4.41
C ASN A 57 7.60 14.01 5.63
N ARG A 58 7.09 12.79 5.80
CA ARG A 58 6.20 12.41 6.91
C ARG A 58 6.91 11.48 7.87
N ASP A 59 6.82 11.80 9.16
CA ASP A 59 7.37 11.00 10.24
C ASP A 59 6.53 9.73 10.51
N GLU A 60 5.21 9.79 10.28
CA GLU A 60 4.29 8.68 10.50
C GLU A 60 3.61 8.23 9.19
N VAL A 61 3.83 6.96 8.84
CA VAL A 61 3.27 6.33 7.63
C VAL A 61 2.36 5.13 7.92
N GLY A 62 2.42 4.57 9.14
CA GLY A 62 1.56 3.47 9.56
C GLY A 62 0.11 3.91 9.71
N VAL A 63 -0.83 3.14 9.13
CA VAL A 63 -2.27 3.49 9.14
C VAL A 63 -2.81 3.63 10.57
N LEU A 64 -2.43 2.73 11.48
CA LEU A 64 -2.90 2.77 12.87
C LEU A 64 -2.34 3.95 13.66
N ALA A 65 -1.08 4.33 13.43
CA ALA A 65 -0.48 5.51 14.06
C ALA A 65 -1.16 6.78 13.54
N ARG A 66 -1.34 6.86 12.22
CA ARG A 66 -1.92 8.02 11.55
C ARG A 66 -3.43 8.18 11.77
N TYR A 67 -4.15 7.07 11.94
CA TYR A 67 -5.60 7.04 12.14
C TYR A 67 -5.98 6.13 13.32
N PRO A 68 -5.71 6.56 14.56
CA PRO A 68 -5.89 5.72 15.75
C PRO A 68 -7.37 5.40 16.07
N LYS A 69 -8.30 6.13 15.47
CA LYS A 69 -9.75 5.96 15.66
C LYS A 69 -10.38 4.89 14.76
N LEU A 70 -9.59 4.20 13.93
CA LEU A 70 -10.07 3.12 13.05
C LEU A 70 -10.31 1.77 13.75
N LYS A 71 -10.39 1.76 15.08
CA LYS A 71 -10.71 0.57 15.88
C LYS A 71 -12.22 0.36 15.99
#